data_AF-X6M5N3-F1
#
_entry.id   AF-X6M5N3-F1
#
_cell.length_a   1.000
_cell.length_b   1.000
_cell.length_c   1.000
_cell.angle_alpha   90.00
_cell.angle_beta   90.00
_cell.angle_gamma   90.00
#
_symmetry.space_group_name_H-M   'P 1'
#
loop_
_entity.id
_entity.type
_entity.pdbx_description
1 polymer ?
#
loop_
_entity_poly.entity_id
_entity_poly.type
_entity_poly.pdbx_seq_one_letter_code
_entity_poly.pdbx_strand_id
1 'polypeptide(L)'
;MGEKKAVIPNHKLAKKLPIAFTEYLRECTEKKTKPASNILVFRRGLGEVLFHITFVDLCDAIITNELFAIERSIDCVWKKSQKSSKKKSEGITRWRPKITFCTIEKSKQLFFYEQETLWKDSIDNWFEGNTNSKTQIQYYKASKQPFVVQDSVTYTHMWEIYFRFNVNFNHFLRVLVLKDDIHIRESKDAVSYFYQFIHTLCYGFAFGAPFRVLFLLERIYFILFYN
;
A
#
# COMPACT_ATOMS: atom_id res chain seq x y z
N MET A 1 -8.69 35.42 -9.63
CA MET A 1 -9.10 35.09 -8.24
C MET A 1 -9.36 33.59 -8.19
N GLY A 2 -8.41 32.81 -7.67
CA GLY A 2 -8.53 31.35 -7.61
C GLY A 2 -9.36 30.96 -6.40
N GLU A 3 -10.51 30.33 -6.63
CA GLU A 3 -11.26 29.66 -5.58
C GLU A 3 -10.38 28.57 -4.96
N LYS A 4 -9.91 28.80 -3.74
CA LYS A 4 -9.40 27.73 -2.88
C LYS A 4 -10.58 26.80 -2.62
N LYS A 5 -10.74 25.75 -3.44
CA LYS A 5 -11.68 24.67 -3.15
C LYS A 5 -11.32 24.15 -1.78
N ALA A 6 -12.20 24.41 -0.82
CA ALA A 6 -12.08 23.88 0.53
C ALA A 6 -12.11 22.37 0.40
N VAL A 7 -10.92 21.78 0.47
CA VAL A 7 -10.75 20.35 0.52
C VAL A 7 -11.47 19.90 1.79
N ILE A 8 -12.61 19.23 1.62
CA ILE A 8 -13.50 18.87 2.72
C ILE A 8 -12.70 17.98 3.67
N PRO A 9 -12.39 18.44 4.90
CA PRO A 9 -11.77 17.57 5.88
C PRO A 9 -12.70 16.38 6.08
N ASN A 10 -12.20 15.15 6.03
CA ASN A 10 -13.02 14.01 6.40
C ASN A 10 -13.28 14.08 7.91
N HIS A 11 -14.31 14.85 8.27
CA HIS A 11 -14.69 15.21 9.63
C HIS A 11 -15.03 13.98 10.46
N LYS A 12 -15.43 12.86 9.82
CA LYS A 12 -15.66 11.60 10.49
C LYS A 12 -14.35 10.90 10.87
N LEU A 13 -13.34 10.88 9.99
CA LEU A 13 -11.99 10.41 10.33
C LEU A 13 -11.40 11.23 11.49
N ALA A 14 -11.49 12.56 11.42
CA ALA A 14 -10.96 13.46 12.45
C ALA A 14 -11.56 13.23 13.84
N LYS A 15 -12.81 12.74 13.93
CA LYS A 15 -13.46 12.38 15.20
C LYS A 15 -13.11 10.98 15.68
N LYS A 16 -13.00 10.01 14.76
CA LYS A 16 -12.82 8.59 15.10
C LYS A 16 -11.36 8.22 15.37
N LEU A 17 -10.41 8.82 14.66
CA LEU A 17 -8.97 8.53 14.81
C LEU A 17 -8.46 8.78 16.25
N PRO A 18 -8.74 9.93 16.89
CA PRO A 18 -8.27 10.17 18.25
C PRO A 18 -8.83 9.16 19.26
N ILE A 19 -10.09 8.75 19.11
CA ILE A 19 -10.73 7.77 20.00
C ILE A 19 -10.00 6.43 19.89
N ALA A 20 -9.84 5.94 18.66
CA ALA A 20 -9.24 4.64 18.43
C ALA A 20 -7.76 4.58 18.82
N PHE A 21 -6.99 5.65 18.59
CA PHE A 21 -5.60 5.73 19.08
C PHE A 21 -5.51 5.86 20.60
N THR A 22 -6.46 6.53 21.25
CA THR A 22 -6.51 6.60 22.72
C THR A 22 -6.78 5.22 23.31
N GLU A 23 -7.75 4.48 22.74
CA GLU A 23 -8.05 3.10 23.16
C GLU A 23 -6.86 2.17 22.95
N TYR A 24 -6.17 2.28 21.82
CA TYR A 24 -4.95 1.53 21.54
C TYR A 24 -3.85 1.76 22.60
N LEU A 25 -3.54 3.02 22.90
CA LEU A 25 -2.50 3.34 23.88
C LEU A 25 -2.90 2.94 25.30
N ARG A 26 -4.18 3.07 25.64
CA ARG A 26 -4.71 2.60 26.92
C ARG A 26 -4.49 1.09 27.06
N GLU A 27 -4.80 0.31 26.03
CA GLU A 27 -4.58 -1.13 26.06
C GLU A 27 -3.10 -1.50 26.13
N CYS A 28 -2.21 -0.80 25.41
CA CYS A 28 -0.77 -1.00 25.57
C CYS A 28 -0.32 -0.77 27.02
N THR A 29 -0.89 0.24 27.68
CA THR A 29 -0.62 0.53 29.09
C THR A 29 -1.15 -0.58 30.00
N GLU A 30 -2.40 -1.02 29.80
CA GLU A 30 -3.04 -2.11 30.56
C GLU A 30 -2.26 -3.42 30.42
N LYS A 31 -1.77 -3.73 29.20
CA LYS A 31 -0.98 -4.92 28.90
C LYS A 31 0.52 -4.78 29.20
N LYS A 32 0.97 -3.61 29.65
CA LYS A 32 2.40 -3.27 29.85
C LYS A 32 3.26 -3.53 28.60
N THR A 33 2.69 -3.33 27.42
CA THR A 33 3.40 -3.45 26.13
C THR A 33 3.78 -2.08 25.61
N LYS A 34 4.88 -2.02 24.85
CA LYS A 34 5.24 -0.80 24.13
C LYS A 34 4.23 -0.57 22.99
N PRO A 35 3.87 0.69 22.68
CA PRO A 35 3.11 0.97 21.48
C PRO A 35 3.96 0.73 20.23
N ALA A 36 3.31 0.44 19.10
CA ALA A 36 3.94 0.12 17.83
C ALA A 36 4.83 1.27 17.35
N SER A 37 6.01 0.92 16.80
CA SER A 37 6.96 1.86 16.21
C SER A 37 6.63 2.22 14.77
N ASN A 38 5.82 1.39 14.10
CA ASN A 38 5.45 1.59 12.70
C ASN A 38 3.94 1.42 12.52
N ILE A 39 3.38 2.24 11.62
CA ILE A 39 1.99 2.15 11.17
C ILE A 39 2.00 2.06 9.65
N LEU A 40 1.42 0.99 9.13
CA LEU A 40 1.08 0.87 7.72
C LEU A 40 -0.41 1.15 7.54
N VAL A 41 -0.70 2.11 6.67
CA VAL A 41 -2.05 2.58 6.40
C VAL A 41 -2.40 2.22 4.97
N PHE A 42 -3.44 1.41 4.79
CA PHE A 42 -3.99 1.12 3.48
C PHE A 42 -5.31 1.84 3.29
N ARG A 43 -5.42 2.67 2.27
CA ARG A 43 -6.62 3.42 1.94
C ARG A 43 -7.21 2.90 0.64
N ARG A 44 -8.34 2.20 0.71
CA ARG A 44 -8.99 1.58 -0.44
C ARG A 44 -9.65 2.62 -1.35
N GLY A 45 -9.13 2.69 -2.59
CA GLY A 45 -9.73 3.20 -3.81
C GLY A 45 -10.10 4.67 -3.79
N LEU A 46 -9.65 5.44 -4.76
CA LEU A 46 -10.11 6.82 -4.97
C LEU A 46 -11.57 6.91 -5.40
N GLY A 47 -12.15 5.77 -5.82
CA GLY A 47 -13.46 5.72 -6.42
C GLY A 47 -13.38 6.33 -7.83
N GLU A 48 -14.21 5.84 -8.74
CA GLU A 48 -14.39 6.36 -10.09
C GLU A 48 -14.95 7.83 -10.10
N VAL A 49 -14.86 8.56 -8.99
CA VAL A 49 -15.69 9.72 -8.64
C VAL A 49 -15.06 11.06 -9.03
N LEU A 50 -13.85 11.11 -9.57
CA LEU A 50 -13.19 12.38 -9.85
C LEU A 50 -12.75 12.49 -11.31
N PHE A 51 -13.74 12.48 -12.21
CA PHE A 51 -13.56 12.77 -13.64
C PHE A 51 -13.03 14.20 -13.95
N HIS A 52 -12.80 15.04 -12.94
CA HIS A 52 -12.40 16.45 -13.11
C HIS A 52 -11.19 16.90 -12.26
N ILE A 53 -10.55 16.00 -11.51
CA ILE A 53 -9.34 16.32 -10.73
C ILE A 53 -8.19 15.52 -11.31
N THR A 54 -7.04 16.16 -11.53
CA THR A 54 -5.87 15.41 -12.00
C THR A 54 -5.46 14.39 -10.93
N PHE A 55 -4.91 13.27 -11.35
CA PHE A 55 -4.49 12.22 -10.43
C PHE A 55 -3.52 12.74 -9.34
N VAL A 56 -2.67 13.72 -9.68
CA VAL A 56 -1.72 14.36 -8.76
C VAL A 56 -2.44 15.22 -7.71
N ASP A 57 -3.33 16.11 -8.13
CA ASP A 57 -4.11 16.97 -7.21
C ASP A 57 -4.92 16.13 -6.22
N LEU A 58 -5.38 14.97 -6.68
CA LEU A 58 -6.12 14.02 -5.86
C LEU A 58 -5.22 13.33 -4.82
N CYS A 59 -3.98 12.98 -5.19
CA CYS A 59 -3.00 12.46 -4.23
C CYS A 59 -2.68 13.53 -3.16
N ASP A 60 -2.48 14.78 -3.58
CA ASP A 60 -2.21 15.90 -2.67
C ASP A 60 -3.38 16.16 -1.71
N ALA A 61 -4.62 16.06 -2.21
CA ALA A 61 -5.81 16.17 -1.37
C ALA A 61 -5.89 15.05 -0.32
N ILE A 62 -5.58 13.80 -0.69
CA ILE A 62 -5.53 12.69 0.28
C ILE A 62 -4.47 12.95 1.35
N ILE A 63 -3.25 13.31 0.92
CA ILE A 63 -2.13 13.60 1.83
C ILE A 63 -2.55 14.71 2.83
N THR A 64 -3.11 15.80 2.31
CA THR A 64 -3.47 16.96 3.11
C THR A 64 -4.60 16.69 4.10
N ASN A 65 -5.56 15.83 3.75
CA ASN A 65 -6.72 15.57 4.62
C ASN A 65 -6.55 14.38 5.54
N GLU A 66 -6.13 13.24 4.98
CA GLU A 66 -6.20 11.96 5.66
C GLU A 66 -4.90 11.70 6.41
N LEU A 67 -3.76 11.81 5.72
CA LEU A 67 -2.45 11.60 6.34
C LEU A 67 -2.17 12.64 7.43
N PHE A 68 -2.39 13.93 7.16
CA PHE A 68 -2.24 14.95 8.21
C PHE A 68 -3.23 14.78 9.37
N ALA A 69 -4.46 14.30 9.13
CA ALA A 69 -5.38 14.01 10.22
C ALA A 69 -4.90 12.84 11.10
N ILE A 70 -4.31 11.81 10.49
CA ILE A 70 -3.69 10.68 11.21
C ILE A 70 -2.54 11.18 12.08
N GLU A 71 -1.59 11.91 11.50
CA GLU A 71 -0.43 12.45 12.22
C GLU A 71 -0.84 13.39 13.37
N ARG A 72 -1.78 14.31 13.11
CA ARG A 72 -2.31 15.21 14.14
C ARG A 72 -3.01 14.45 15.25
N SER A 73 -3.74 13.38 14.92
CA SER A 73 -4.42 12.57 15.92
C SER A 73 -3.43 11.85 16.83
N ILE A 74 -2.36 11.28 16.27
CA ILE A 74 -1.26 10.66 17.04
C ILE A 74 -0.62 11.68 17.99
N ASP A 75 -0.23 12.85 17.48
CA ASP A 75 0.40 13.90 18.29
C ASP A 75 -0.56 14.44 19.37
N CYS A 76 -1.86 14.56 19.07
CA CYS A 76 -2.88 15.03 20.02
C CYS A 76 -3.11 14.03 21.15
N VAL A 77 -3.28 12.75 20.82
CA VAL A 77 -3.48 11.67 21.79
C VAL A 77 -2.27 11.55 22.70
N TRP A 78 -1.06 11.60 22.14
CA TRP A 78 0.17 11.61 22.93
C TRP A 78 0.26 12.81 23.89
N LYS A 79 -0.04 14.03 23.42
CA LYS A 79 -0.03 15.22 24.30
C LYS A 79 -1.05 15.12 25.43
N LYS A 80 -2.22 14.52 25.17
CA LYS A 80 -3.26 14.33 26.19
C LYS A 80 -2.86 13.30 27.24
N SER A 81 -2.24 12.19 26.84
CA SER A 81 -1.81 11.14 27.79
C SER A 81 -0.75 11.67 28.79
N GLN A 82 0.12 12.58 28.35
CA GLN A 82 1.11 13.24 29.20
C GLN A 82 0.50 14.16 30.27
N LYS A 83 -0.60 14.85 29.96
CA LYS A 83 -1.26 15.76 30.92
C LYS A 83 -2.00 15.02 32.04
N SER A 84 -2.49 13.81 31.75
CA SER A 84 -3.15 12.96 32.76
C SER A 84 -2.17 12.28 33.72
N SER A 85 -0.91 12.07 33.33
CA SER A 85 0.10 11.44 34.19
C SER A 85 0.89 12.48 35.00
N LYS A 86 0.29 13.05 36.04
CA LYS A 86 1.03 13.80 37.09
C LYS A 86 1.93 12.92 37.96
N LYS A 87 1.94 11.59 37.76
CA LYS A 87 2.91 10.67 38.35
C LYS A 87 3.99 10.38 37.32
N LYS A 88 5.24 10.69 37.67
CA LYS A 88 6.47 10.35 36.93
C LYS A 88 6.42 8.90 36.43
N SER A 89 5.97 8.68 35.20
CA SER A 89 6.21 7.43 34.47
C SER A 89 7.54 7.59 33.75
N GLU A 90 8.61 7.30 34.47
CA GLU A 90 9.92 7.08 33.86
C GLU A 90 9.79 5.94 32.84
N GLY A 91 9.98 6.24 31.55
CA GLY A 91 10.31 5.22 30.55
C GLY A 91 9.53 5.19 29.24
N ILE A 92 8.38 5.88 29.09
CA ILE A 92 7.68 5.90 27.79
C ILE A 92 8.10 7.14 26.99
N THR A 93 9.08 6.94 26.11
CA THR A 93 9.47 7.91 25.08
C THR A 93 8.28 8.26 24.20
N ARG A 94 8.30 9.48 23.65
CA ARG A 94 7.28 10.03 22.74
C ARG A 94 6.77 8.99 21.74
N TRP A 95 5.49 8.61 21.80
CA TRP A 95 4.89 7.77 20.75
C TRP A 95 4.75 8.58 19.45
N ARG A 96 5.70 8.35 18.55
CA ARG A 96 5.73 8.88 17.18
C ARG A 96 6.12 7.75 16.24
N PRO A 97 5.16 6.93 15.82
CA PRO A 97 5.46 5.85 14.92
C PRO A 97 5.79 6.39 13.52
N LYS A 98 6.64 5.66 12.79
CA LYS A 98 6.88 5.88 11.37
C LYS A 98 5.65 5.46 10.58
N ILE A 99 5.19 6.28 9.63
CA ILE A 99 3.98 6.01 8.85
C ILE A 99 4.36 5.65 7.42
N THR A 100 3.85 4.52 6.95
CA THR A 100 3.77 4.20 5.52
C THR A 100 2.31 4.31 5.10
N PHE A 101 2.00 5.22 4.17
CA PHE A 101 0.63 5.47 3.70
C PHE A 101 0.50 5.06 2.24
N CYS A 102 -0.37 4.08 2.00
CA CYS A 102 -0.60 3.50 0.70
C CYS A 102 -2.07 3.62 0.32
N THR A 103 -2.35 3.97 -0.93
CA THR A 103 -3.66 3.74 -1.51
C THR A 103 -3.69 2.40 -2.23
N ILE A 104 -4.82 1.70 -2.13
CA ILE A 104 -5.03 0.40 -2.77
C ILE A 104 -6.23 0.49 -3.69
N GLU A 105 -6.08 0.13 -4.95
CA GLU A 105 -7.16 0.14 -5.93
C GLU A 105 -7.18 -1.14 -6.75
N LYS A 106 -8.38 -1.62 -7.09
CA LYS A 106 -8.51 -2.71 -8.06
C LYS A 106 -8.47 -2.10 -9.46
N SER A 107 -7.35 -2.23 -10.16
CA SER A 107 -7.22 -1.81 -11.54
C SER A 107 -7.95 -2.79 -12.46
N LYS A 108 -8.87 -2.25 -13.26
CA LYS A 108 -9.60 -2.99 -14.31
C LYS A 108 -9.11 -2.64 -15.72
N GLN A 109 -8.24 -1.64 -15.86
CA GLN A 109 -7.87 -1.03 -17.14
C GLN A 109 -6.48 -1.47 -17.64
N LEU A 110 -5.70 -2.15 -16.80
CA LEU A 110 -4.39 -2.68 -17.16
C LEU A 110 -4.46 -4.19 -17.32
N PHE A 111 -3.79 -4.70 -18.36
CA PHE A 111 -3.64 -6.12 -18.64
C PHE A 111 -2.16 -6.41 -18.86
N PHE A 112 -1.66 -7.44 -18.19
CA PHE A 112 -0.27 -7.87 -18.28
C PHE A 112 -0.22 -9.26 -18.89
N TYR A 113 0.61 -9.42 -19.91
CA TYR A 113 0.82 -10.67 -20.63
C TYR A 113 2.28 -11.10 -20.49
N GLU A 114 2.50 -12.40 -20.37
CA GLU A 114 3.82 -13.02 -20.43
C GLU A 114 4.20 -13.19 -21.90
N GLN A 115 5.37 -12.67 -22.27
CA GLN A 115 5.93 -12.86 -23.59
C GLN A 115 6.78 -14.12 -23.58
N GLU A 116 6.42 -15.09 -24.42
CA GLU A 116 7.23 -16.28 -24.65
C GLU A 116 7.86 -16.21 -26.04
N THR A 117 9.12 -16.63 -26.10
CA THR A 117 9.83 -16.81 -27.36
C THR A 117 9.99 -18.31 -27.60
N LEU A 118 9.37 -18.80 -28.68
CA LEU A 118 9.66 -20.13 -29.19
C LEU A 118 10.57 -20.03 -30.40
N TRP A 119 11.56 -20.89 -30.45
CA TRP A 119 12.30 -21.17 -31.66
C TRP A 119 11.59 -22.32 -32.35
N LYS A 120 10.92 -22.04 -33.48
CA LYS A 120 10.46 -23.11 -34.36
C LYS A 120 11.56 -23.37 -35.38
N ASP A 121 11.90 -24.64 -35.54
CA ASP A 121 12.50 -25.08 -36.79
C ASP A 121 11.48 -24.76 -37.89
N SER A 122 11.89 -24.00 -38.90
CA SER A 122 11.00 -23.64 -40.01
C SER A 122 10.45 -24.92 -40.64
N ILE A 123 9.13 -24.97 -40.81
CA ILE A 123 8.45 -26.05 -41.56
C ILE A 123 9.00 -26.13 -43.00
N ASP A 124 9.63 -25.06 -43.49
CA ASP A 124 10.22 -24.97 -44.82
C ASP A 124 11.57 -25.70 -44.98
N ASN A 125 12.16 -26.26 -43.91
CA ASN A 125 13.45 -26.98 -44.01
C ASN A 125 13.31 -28.45 -44.45
N TRP A 126 12.12 -28.91 -44.86
CA TRP A 126 11.99 -30.30 -45.33
C TRP A 126 12.34 -30.50 -46.81
N PHE A 127 12.46 -29.42 -47.59
CA PHE A 127 12.70 -29.50 -49.03
C PHE A 127 14.04 -28.95 -49.52
N GLU A 128 14.75 -28.12 -48.73
CA GLU A 128 16.05 -27.60 -49.12
C GLU A 128 17.03 -27.78 -47.96
N GLY A 129 18.10 -28.55 -48.19
CA GLY A 129 19.09 -28.98 -47.19
C GLY A 129 19.96 -27.87 -46.60
N ASN A 130 19.35 -26.81 -46.07
CA ASN A 130 20.02 -25.67 -45.43
C ASN A 130 19.55 -25.57 -43.97
N THR A 131 20.33 -26.12 -43.05
CA THR A 131 19.91 -26.46 -41.68
C THR A 131 20.06 -25.36 -40.62
N ASN A 132 20.21 -24.07 -40.99
CA ASN A 132 20.59 -23.05 -39.99
C ASN A 132 19.61 -21.87 -39.81
N SER A 133 18.44 -21.87 -40.44
CA SER A 133 17.43 -20.83 -40.20
C SER A 133 16.45 -21.26 -39.10
N LYS A 134 16.67 -20.80 -37.86
CA LYS A 134 15.64 -20.87 -36.80
C LYS A 134 14.79 -19.61 -36.84
N THR A 135 13.47 -19.77 -36.99
CA THR A 135 12.55 -18.64 -36.94
C THR A 135 12.13 -18.41 -35.48
N GLN A 136 12.42 -17.20 -34.98
CA GLN A 136 11.96 -16.77 -33.68
C GLN A 136 10.48 -16.38 -33.77
N ILE A 137 9.61 -17.09 -33.06
CA ILE A 137 8.19 -16.77 -32.94
C ILE A 137 7.94 -16.25 -31.53
N GLN A 138 7.41 -15.04 -31.44
CA GLN A 138 6.98 -14.43 -30.17
C GLN A 138 5.46 -14.52 -30.07
N TYR A 139 4.96 -14.95 -28.91
CA TYR A 139 3.54 -14.87 -28.60
C TYR A 139 3.33 -14.45 -27.15
N TYR A 140 2.14 -13.90 -26.91
CA TYR A 140 1.74 -13.38 -25.61
C TYR A 140 0.67 -14.30 -25.01
N LYS A 141 0.85 -14.67 -23.75
CA LYS A 141 -0.15 -15.44 -23.00
C LYS A 141 -0.47 -14.75 -21.68
N ALA A 142 -1.67 -14.98 -21.16
CA ALA A 142 -1.96 -14.56 -19.80
C ALA A 142 -1.04 -15.33 -18.84
N SER A 143 -0.32 -14.62 -17.98
CA SER A 143 0.51 -15.26 -16.96
C SER A 143 -0.36 -16.14 -16.06
N LYS A 144 0.12 -17.35 -15.77
CA LYS A 144 -0.56 -18.37 -14.95
C LYS A 144 -0.07 -18.40 -13.50
N GLN A 145 0.75 -17.43 -13.09
CA GLN A 145 1.27 -17.34 -11.73
C GLN A 145 1.00 -15.95 -11.15
N PRO A 146 0.96 -15.81 -9.82
CA PRO A 146 1.02 -14.50 -9.18
C PRO A 146 2.31 -13.78 -9.56
N PHE A 147 2.24 -12.49 -9.83
CA PHE A 147 3.43 -11.67 -10.10
C PHE A 147 3.22 -10.23 -9.66
N VAL A 148 4.33 -9.51 -9.60
CA VAL A 148 4.39 -8.10 -9.22
C VAL A 148 5.04 -7.31 -10.36
N VAL A 149 4.51 -6.12 -10.64
CA VAL A 149 5.07 -5.17 -11.59
C VAL A 149 5.35 -3.86 -10.86
N GLN A 150 6.62 -3.43 -10.91
CA GLN A 150 7.10 -2.20 -10.26
C GLN A 150 7.68 -1.20 -11.26
N ASP A 151 8.17 -1.68 -12.40
CA ASP A 151 8.93 -0.87 -13.35
C ASP A 151 8.15 -0.63 -14.65
N SER A 152 8.50 0.43 -15.37
CA SER A 152 8.07 0.78 -16.75
C SER A 152 6.60 1.21 -16.94
N VAL A 153 5.67 0.82 -16.06
CA VAL A 153 4.23 1.17 -16.15
C VAL A 153 3.80 2.07 -14.97
N THR A 154 4.77 2.51 -14.17
CA THR A 154 4.56 3.27 -12.94
C THR A 154 4.90 4.73 -13.14
N TYR A 155 4.23 5.63 -12.42
CA TYR A 155 4.57 7.06 -12.47
C TYR A 155 6.01 7.28 -12.03
N THR A 156 6.83 7.93 -12.84
CA THR A 156 8.29 8.07 -12.63
C THR A 156 8.68 8.75 -11.31
N HIS A 157 7.76 9.50 -10.72
CA HIS A 157 7.96 10.24 -9.46
C HIS A 157 7.15 9.70 -8.28
N MET A 158 6.35 8.65 -8.48
CA MET A 158 5.55 8.03 -7.42
C MET A 158 5.90 6.55 -7.30
N TRP A 159 5.94 6.06 -6.08
CA TRP A 159 6.21 4.65 -5.87
C TRP A 159 4.91 3.85 -5.99
N GLU A 160 4.77 3.17 -7.12
CA GLU A 160 3.58 2.43 -7.51
C GLU A 160 3.91 0.98 -7.82
N ILE A 161 3.00 0.08 -7.47
CA ILE A 161 3.18 -1.36 -7.58
C ILE A 161 1.86 -1.98 -8.04
N TYR A 162 1.93 -2.91 -8.98
CA TYR A 162 0.78 -3.73 -9.38
C TYR A 162 0.99 -5.18 -8.95
N PHE A 163 -0.01 -5.74 -8.27
CA PHE A 163 -0.01 -7.13 -7.87
C PHE A 163 -1.09 -7.89 -8.62
N ARG A 164 -0.73 -9.07 -9.11
CA ARG A 164 -1.69 -10.10 -9.50
C ARG A 164 -1.62 -11.22 -8.48
N PHE A 165 -2.64 -11.34 -7.64
CA PHE A 165 -2.69 -12.42 -6.64
C PHE A 165 -3.35 -13.68 -7.20
N ASN A 166 -4.46 -13.54 -7.93
CA ASN A 166 -5.22 -14.69 -8.38
C ASN A 166 -5.26 -14.78 -9.91
N VAL A 167 -4.79 -15.91 -10.42
CA VAL A 167 -4.68 -16.21 -11.85
C VAL A 167 -6.05 -16.28 -12.54
N ASN A 168 -7.11 -16.61 -11.80
CA ASN A 168 -8.49 -16.69 -12.28
C ASN A 168 -9.16 -15.32 -12.39
N PHE A 169 -8.56 -14.26 -11.85
CA PHE A 169 -9.09 -12.91 -11.95
C PHE A 169 -8.13 -12.04 -12.77
N ASN A 170 -8.63 -11.46 -13.87
CA ASN A 170 -7.89 -10.49 -14.69
C ASN A 170 -7.80 -9.11 -14.03
N HIS A 171 -7.80 -9.05 -12.71
CA HIS A 171 -7.79 -7.81 -11.97
C HIS A 171 -6.48 -7.67 -11.21
N PHE A 172 -5.92 -6.48 -11.30
CA PHE A 172 -4.68 -6.14 -10.62
C PHE A 172 -5.00 -5.31 -9.39
N LEU A 173 -4.31 -5.58 -8.30
CA LEU A 173 -4.28 -4.66 -7.17
C LEU A 173 -3.18 -3.65 -7.44
N ARG A 174 -3.58 -2.41 -7.66
CA ARG A 174 -2.69 -1.27 -7.72
C ARG A 174 -2.45 -0.76 -6.31
N VAL A 175 -1.20 -0.60 -5.92
CA VAL A 175 -0.78 -0.02 -4.65
C VAL A 175 0.09 1.18 -4.97
N LEU A 176 -0.34 2.35 -4.51
CA LEU A 176 0.41 3.59 -4.66
C LEU A 176 0.83 4.07 -3.29
N VAL A 177 2.13 4.20 -3.07
CA VAL A 177 2.71 4.64 -1.81
C VAL A 177 2.86 6.16 -1.85
N LEU A 178 2.07 6.84 -1.03
CA LEU A 178 2.07 8.31 -0.90
C LEU A 178 3.02 8.79 0.18
N LYS A 179 3.38 7.92 1.13
CA LYS A 179 4.37 8.20 2.19
C LYS A 179 5.06 6.91 2.62
N ASP A 180 6.37 6.99 2.85
CA ASP A 180 7.24 5.86 3.21
C ASP A 180 8.30 6.28 4.24
N ASP A 181 7.91 6.47 5.51
CA ASP A 181 8.85 6.83 6.58
C ASP A 181 9.79 5.68 6.99
N ILE A 182 9.47 4.45 6.58
CA ILE A 182 10.31 3.28 6.89
C ILE A 182 11.26 2.94 5.75
N HIS A 183 11.24 3.72 4.66
CA HIS A 183 12.16 3.63 3.54
C HIS A 183 12.14 2.26 2.84
N ILE A 184 10.95 1.66 2.70
CA ILE A 184 10.80 0.35 2.04
C ILE A 184 11.38 0.40 0.62
N ARG A 185 11.19 1.51 -0.11
CA ARG A 185 11.63 1.63 -1.50
C ARG A 185 13.14 1.60 -1.71
N GLU A 186 13.93 1.81 -0.66
CA GLU A 186 15.38 2.00 -0.78
C GLU A 186 16.16 0.68 -0.94
N SER A 187 15.54 -0.46 -0.62
CA SER A 187 16.17 -1.78 -0.73
C SER A 187 15.28 -2.77 -1.48
N LYS A 188 15.90 -3.55 -2.38
CA LYS A 188 15.24 -4.66 -3.08
C LYS A 188 14.66 -5.70 -2.12
N ASP A 189 15.33 -5.93 -1.00
CA ASP A 189 14.86 -6.87 0.03
C ASP A 189 13.63 -6.32 0.74
N ALA A 190 13.65 -5.04 1.13
CA ALA A 190 12.52 -4.39 1.79
C ALA A 190 11.28 -4.36 0.90
N VAL A 191 11.46 -4.08 -0.40
CA VAL A 191 10.40 -4.19 -1.40
C VAL A 191 9.86 -5.62 -1.49
N SER A 192 10.73 -6.62 -1.55
CA SER A 192 10.33 -8.04 -1.58
C SER A 192 9.56 -8.46 -0.32
N TYR A 193 9.99 -8.00 0.86
CA TYR A 193 9.27 -8.22 2.12
C TYR A 193 7.90 -7.54 2.12
N PHE A 194 7.80 -6.31 1.62
CA PHE A 194 6.53 -5.62 1.48
C PHE A 194 5.57 -6.37 0.55
N TYR A 195 6.09 -7.00 -0.50
CA TYR A 195 5.29 -7.82 -1.41
C TYR A 195 4.78 -9.08 -0.76
N GLN A 196 5.66 -9.82 -0.08
CA GLN A 196 5.28 -10.98 0.70
C GLN A 196 4.26 -10.60 1.77
N PHE A 197 4.42 -9.45 2.39
CA PHE A 197 3.51 -8.92 3.38
C PHE A 197 2.11 -8.63 2.80
N ILE A 198 2.01 -7.88 1.70
CA ILE A 198 0.71 -7.61 1.04
C ILE A 198 0.08 -8.90 0.55
N HIS A 199 0.86 -9.79 -0.06
CA HIS A 199 0.41 -11.11 -0.47
C HIS A 199 -0.18 -11.87 0.71
N THR A 200 0.53 -11.93 1.83
CA THR A 200 0.08 -12.59 3.06
C THR A 200 -1.22 -11.98 3.57
N LEU A 201 -1.40 -10.66 3.53
CA LEU A 201 -2.67 -10.04 3.92
C LEU A 201 -3.84 -10.43 3.01
N CYS A 202 -3.59 -10.60 1.71
CA CYS A 202 -4.60 -10.97 0.73
C CYS A 202 -5.08 -12.42 0.89
N TYR A 203 -4.22 -13.33 1.33
CA TYR A 203 -4.57 -14.74 1.59
C TYR A 203 -4.92 -15.02 3.06
N GLY A 204 -4.42 -14.18 3.96
CA GLY A 204 -4.31 -14.45 5.39
C GLY A 204 -5.20 -13.58 6.27
N PHE A 205 -6.34 -13.07 5.78
CA PHE A 205 -7.27 -12.31 6.61
C PHE A 205 -7.72 -13.07 7.90
N ALA A 206 -7.50 -14.39 7.96
CA ALA A 206 -7.79 -15.26 9.09
C ALA A 206 -6.56 -15.75 9.92
N PHE A 207 -5.31 -15.46 9.53
CA PHE A 207 -4.13 -15.97 10.24
C PHE A 207 -3.31 -14.84 10.85
N GLY A 208 -3.46 -14.67 12.17
CA GLY A 208 -2.65 -13.78 12.98
C GLY A 208 -1.18 -14.20 13.01
N ALA A 209 -0.36 -13.53 12.21
CA ALA A 209 1.07 -13.28 12.50
C ALA A 209 1.18 -11.87 13.15
N PRO A 210 2.35 -11.40 13.65
CA PRO A 210 2.54 -10.46 14.81
C PRO A 210 1.95 -9.04 14.71
N PHE A 211 1.09 -8.80 13.74
CA PHE A 211 0.52 -7.54 13.36
C PHE A 211 -0.86 -7.38 13.99
N ARG A 212 -1.08 -6.19 14.55
CA ARG A 212 -2.40 -5.83 15.07
C ARG A 212 -3.12 -5.00 14.04
N VAL A 213 -4.19 -5.54 13.46
CA VAL A 213 -5.14 -4.77 12.66
C VAL A 213 -5.99 -3.96 13.63
N LEU A 214 -5.81 -2.65 13.60
CA LEU A 214 -6.37 -1.77 14.64
C LEU A 214 -7.88 -1.59 14.46
N PHE A 215 -8.33 -1.30 13.23
CA PHE A 215 -9.75 -1.10 12.88
C PHE A 215 -9.90 -0.76 11.38
N LEU A 216 -11.14 -0.84 10.88
CA LEU A 216 -11.57 -0.29 9.59
C LEU A 216 -12.28 1.05 9.83
N LEU A 217 -11.74 2.15 9.29
CA LEU A 217 -12.43 3.44 9.26
C LEU A 217 -12.61 3.89 7.83
N GLU A 218 -13.85 3.85 7.33
CA GLU A 218 -14.23 4.55 6.09
C GLU A 218 -13.32 4.21 4.90
N ARG A 219 -12.98 2.92 4.75
CA ARG A 219 -12.09 2.36 3.71
C ARG A 219 -10.58 2.52 4.00
N ILE A 220 -10.19 2.97 5.18
CA ILE A 220 -8.81 3.00 5.67
C ILE A 220 -8.58 1.85 6.66
N TYR A 221 -7.52 1.09 6.43
CA TYR A 221 -7.06 -0.04 7.22
C TYR A 221 -5.73 0.32 7.88
N PHE A 222 -5.63 0.09 9.19
CA PHE A 222 -4.43 0.35 9.97
C PHE A 222 -3.80 -0.96 10.42
N ILE A 223 -2.52 -1.12 10.12
CA ILE A 223 -1.72 -2.24 10.57
C ILE A 223 -0.58 -1.70 11.43
N LEU A 224 -0.55 -2.17 12.66
CA LEU A 224 0.48 -1.84 13.62
C LEU A 224 1.49 -2.97 13.73
N PHE A 225 2.78 -2.59 13.75
CA PHE A 225 3.86 -3.56 13.89
C PHE A 225 5.10 -2.96 14.55
N TYR A 226 5.95 -3.85 15.05
CA TYR A 226 7.17 -3.55 15.78
C TYR A 226 8.38 -3.84 14.88
N ASN A 227 9.49 -3.12 15.12
CA ASN A 227 10.81 -3.52 14.60
C ASN A 227 11.39 -4.65 15.43
#